data_AF-A0A962G7A6-F1
#
_entry.id   AF-A0A962G7A6-F1
#
_cell.length_a   1.000
_cell.length_b   1.000
_cell.length_c   1.000
_cell.angle_alpha   90.00
_cell.angle_beta   90.00
_cell.angle_gamma   90.00
#
_symmetry.space_group_name_H-M   'P 1'
#
loop_
_entity.id
_entity.type
_entity.pdbx_description
1 polymer ?
#
loop_
_entity_poly.entity_id
_entity_poly.type
_entity_poly.pdbx_seq_one_letter_code
_entity_poly.pdbx_strand_id
1 'polypeptide(L)'
;IATEVAAAHAGDVDARSRFPRETVEALQKAKLLSAAVPAEFGGAGAGMLELATQCATLAQGCGSSAMVLAMHHIQVACIARHAGGSAYFEKYMR
;
A
#
# COMPACT_ATOMS: atom_id res chain seq x y z
N ILE A 1 0.31 -3.10 -12.79
CA ILE A 1 0.58 -1.92 -11.91
C ILE A 1 2.04 -1.48 -11.97
N ALA A 2 3.02 -2.27 -11.51
CA ALA A 2 4.42 -1.82 -11.45
C ALA A 2 4.97 -1.38 -12.83
N THR A 3 4.75 -2.20 -13.86
CA THR A 3 5.18 -1.91 -15.25
C THR A 3 4.26 -0.91 -15.95
N GLU A 4 2.96 -1.18 -15.95
CA GLU A 4 1.99 -0.42 -16.77
C GLU A 4 1.60 0.95 -16.20
N VAL A 5 1.75 1.17 -14.90
CA VAL A 5 1.33 2.41 -14.22
C VAL A 5 2.53 3.08 -13.57
N ALA A 6 3.18 2.40 -12.63
CA ALA A 6 4.24 3.03 -11.85
C ALA A 6 5.43 3.43 -12.72
N ALA A 7 5.93 2.52 -13.56
CA ALA A 7 7.03 2.83 -14.48
C ALA A 7 6.62 3.86 -15.55
N ALA A 8 5.40 3.78 -16.07
CA ALA A 8 4.88 4.72 -17.08
C ALA A 8 4.87 6.18 -16.59
N HIS A 9 4.62 6.40 -15.30
CA HIS A 9 4.55 7.74 -14.70
C HIS A 9 5.81 8.14 -13.90
N ALA A 10 6.78 7.23 -13.70
CA ALA A 10 7.93 7.44 -12.82
C ALA A 10 8.75 8.69 -13.19
N GLY A 11 9.04 8.89 -14.49
CA GLY A 11 9.83 10.04 -14.95
C GLY A 11 9.16 11.38 -14.70
N ASP A 12 7.84 11.48 -14.93
CA ASP A 12 7.08 12.72 -14.68
C ASP A 12 6.95 13.02 -13.18
N VAL A 13 6.73 11.96 -12.37
CA VAL A 13 6.68 12.04 -10.91
C VAL A 13 7.99 12.60 -10.35
N ASP A 14 9.12 12.05 -10.80
CA ASP A 14 10.45 12.45 -10.36
C ASP A 14 10.79 13.88 -10.80
N ALA A 15 10.69 14.17 -12.10
CA ALA A 15 11.04 15.47 -12.66
C ALA A 15 10.23 16.63 -12.09
N ARG A 16 8.98 16.38 -11.66
CA ARG A 16 8.08 17.39 -11.09
C ARG A 16 7.97 17.32 -9.57
N SER A 17 8.68 16.40 -8.91
CA SER A 17 8.61 16.20 -7.45
C SER A 17 7.18 16.11 -6.92
N ARG A 18 6.30 15.42 -7.66
CA ARG A 18 4.87 15.33 -7.33
C ARG A 18 4.52 14.00 -6.71
N PHE A 19 3.38 13.94 -6.05
CA PHE A 19 2.84 12.68 -5.52
C PHE A 19 2.42 11.72 -6.67
N PRO A 20 2.74 10.41 -6.60
CA PRO A 20 2.41 9.43 -7.64
C PRO A 20 0.94 8.96 -7.54
N ARG A 21 0.00 9.88 -7.84
CA ARG A 21 -1.46 9.65 -7.72
C ARG A 21 -1.93 8.43 -8.51
N GLU A 22 -1.45 8.30 -9.74
CA GLU A 22 -1.83 7.25 -10.67
C GLU A 22 -1.52 5.86 -10.11
N THR A 23 -0.33 5.71 -9.53
CA THR A 23 0.07 4.45 -8.88
C THR A 23 -0.79 4.18 -7.65
N VAL A 24 -1.01 5.17 -6.79
CA VAL A 24 -1.81 4.99 -5.56
C VAL A 24 -3.26 4.64 -5.86
N GLU A 25 -3.87 5.27 -6.87
CA GLU A 25 -5.22 4.93 -7.32
C GLU A 25 -5.28 3.50 -7.87
N ALA A 26 -4.27 3.06 -8.63
CA ALA A 26 -4.19 1.68 -9.11
C ALA A 26 -4.05 0.66 -7.96
N LEU A 27 -3.24 0.97 -6.95
CA LEU A 27 -3.08 0.15 -5.74
C LEU A 27 -4.39 0.08 -4.93
N GLN A 28 -5.11 1.19 -4.82
CA GLN A 28 -6.41 1.26 -4.14
C GLN A 28 -7.44 0.36 -4.84
N LYS A 29 -7.57 0.47 -6.18
CA LYS A 29 -8.48 -0.38 -6.97
C LYS A 29 -8.15 -1.86 -6.83
N ALA A 30 -6.86 -2.20 -6.72
CA ALA A 30 -6.40 -3.56 -6.48
C ALA A 30 -6.48 -4.01 -5.00
N LYS A 31 -7.01 -3.18 -4.09
CA LYS A 31 -7.08 -3.43 -2.64
C LYS A 31 -5.72 -3.71 -1.97
N LEU A 32 -4.63 -3.27 -2.59
CA LEU A 32 -3.28 -3.47 -2.05
C LEU A 32 -2.99 -2.52 -0.88
N LEU A 33 -3.68 -1.39 -0.76
CA LEU A 33 -3.54 -0.50 0.40
C LEU A 33 -4.05 -1.14 1.70
N SER A 34 -5.07 -1.99 1.61
CA SER A 34 -5.65 -2.72 2.74
C SER A 34 -5.09 -4.14 2.90
N ALA A 35 -3.95 -4.47 2.27
CA ALA A 35 -3.48 -5.85 2.21
C ALA A 35 -3.22 -6.46 3.60
N ALA A 36 -2.68 -5.68 4.53
CA ALA A 36 -2.38 -6.12 5.90
C ALA A 36 -3.61 -6.15 6.83
N VAL A 37 -4.77 -5.66 6.38
CA VAL A 37 -6.00 -5.67 7.19
C VAL A 37 -6.45 -7.12 7.40
N PRO A 38 -6.74 -7.56 8.63
CA PRO A 38 -7.19 -8.91 8.92
C PRO A 38 -8.47 -9.29 8.16
N ALA A 39 -8.62 -10.58 7.84
CA ALA A 39 -9.77 -11.09 7.09
C ALA A 39 -11.12 -10.87 7.80
N GLU A 40 -11.16 -10.86 9.13
CA GLU A 40 -12.35 -10.56 9.94
C GLU A 40 -12.88 -9.12 9.77
N PHE A 41 -12.02 -8.22 9.28
CA PHE A 41 -12.37 -6.85 8.90
C PHE A 41 -12.53 -6.69 7.38
N GLY A 42 -12.46 -7.77 6.60
CA GLY A 42 -12.66 -7.75 5.14
C GLY A 42 -11.41 -7.52 4.30
N GLY A 43 -10.23 -7.51 4.93
CA GLY A 43 -8.93 -7.40 4.24
C GLY A 43 -8.36 -8.74 3.79
N ALA A 44 -7.16 -8.70 3.21
CA ALA A 44 -6.47 -9.89 2.70
C ALA A 44 -5.64 -10.63 3.78
N GLY A 45 -5.37 -10.00 4.93
CA GLY A 45 -4.56 -10.58 6.00
C GLY A 45 -3.11 -10.86 5.60
N ALA A 46 -2.57 -10.12 4.64
CA ALA A 46 -1.23 -10.35 4.09
C ALA A 46 -0.14 -10.21 5.15
N GLY A 47 0.77 -11.20 5.19
CA GLY A 47 1.90 -11.24 6.10
C GLY A 47 3.08 -10.39 5.64
N MET A 48 4.08 -10.24 6.52
CA MET A 48 5.24 -9.37 6.28
C MET A 48 5.99 -9.68 4.97
N LEU A 49 6.14 -10.96 4.63
CA LEU A 49 6.80 -11.38 3.39
C LEU A 49 6.03 -10.90 2.16
N GLU A 50 4.71 -11.08 2.15
CA GLU A 50 3.86 -10.67 1.02
C GLU A 50 3.88 -9.15 0.85
N LEU A 51 3.78 -8.39 1.95
CA LEU A 51 3.86 -6.92 1.92
C LEU A 51 5.24 -6.46 1.41
N ALA A 52 6.32 -7.09 1.85
CA ALA A 52 7.67 -6.79 1.38
C ALA A 52 7.83 -7.11 -0.12
N THR A 53 7.29 -8.24 -0.58
CA THR A 53 7.28 -8.62 -2.00
C THR A 53 6.51 -7.60 -2.84
N GLN A 54 5.33 -7.16 -2.39
CA GLN A 54 4.56 -6.12 -3.09
C GLN A 54 5.37 -4.83 -3.26
N CYS A 55 6.03 -4.36 -2.20
CA CYS A 55 6.90 -3.19 -2.24
C CYS A 55 8.09 -3.39 -3.18
N ALA A 56 8.76 -4.56 -3.10
CA ALA A 56 9.91 -4.88 -3.95
C ALA A 56 9.54 -4.94 -5.44
N THR A 57 8.39 -5.55 -5.77
CA THR A 57 7.87 -5.60 -7.13
C THR A 57 7.52 -4.20 -7.64
N LEU A 58 6.88 -3.36 -6.81
CA LEU A 58 6.55 -1.99 -7.21
C LEU A 58 7.80 -1.12 -7.41
N ALA A 59 8.84 -1.36 -6.61
CA ALA A 59 10.10 -0.63 -6.68
C ALA A 59 10.83 -0.83 -8.02
N GLN A 60 10.59 -1.95 -8.71
CA GLN A 60 11.13 -2.18 -10.06
C GLN A 60 10.58 -1.18 -11.09
N GLY A 61 9.40 -0.58 -10.83
CA GLY A 61 8.81 0.44 -11.70
C GLY A 61 9.02 1.86 -11.20
N CYS A 62 8.84 2.11 -9.91
CA CYS A 62 9.02 3.43 -9.31
C CYS A 62 9.36 3.32 -7.82
N GLY A 63 10.59 3.70 -7.44
CA GLY A 63 11.04 3.68 -6.04
C GLY A 63 10.19 4.56 -5.11
N SER A 64 9.81 5.76 -5.55
CA SER A 64 8.96 6.68 -4.76
C SER A 64 7.58 6.09 -4.50
N SER A 65 6.97 5.43 -5.49
CA SER A 65 5.67 4.76 -5.31
C SER A 65 5.78 3.57 -4.34
N ALA A 66 6.87 2.79 -4.43
CA ALA A 66 7.13 1.71 -3.50
C ALA A 66 7.33 2.20 -2.07
N MET A 67 8.03 3.31 -1.88
CA MET A 67 8.20 3.94 -0.56
C MET A 67 6.86 4.41 0.02
N VAL A 68 6.00 5.03 -0.79
CA VAL A 68 4.64 5.42 -0.37
C VAL A 68 3.84 4.19 0.08
N LEU A 69 3.87 3.09 -0.68
CA LEU A 69 3.18 1.86 -0.30
C LEU A 69 3.76 1.25 1.00
N ALA A 70 5.08 1.22 1.15
CA ALA A 70 5.73 0.70 2.35
C ALA A 70 5.35 1.50 3.60
N MET A 71 5.37 2.83 3.52
CA MET A 71 4.96 3.71 4.63
C MET A 71 3.49 3.51 4.99
N HIS A 72 2.62 3.35 3.99
CA HIS A 72 1.21 3.04 4.22
C HIS A 72 1.04 1.70 4.94
N HIS A 73 1.73 0.65 4.46
CA HIS A 73 1.70 -0.67 5.07
C HIS A 73 2.14 -0.67 6.52
N ILE A 74 3.15 0.12 6.88
CA ILE A 74 3.60 0.26 8.28
C ILE A 74 2.44 0.75 9.15
N GLN A 75 1.73 1.80 8.73
CA GLN A 75 0.62 2.35 9.52
C GLN A 75 -0.55 1.37 9.63
N VAL A 76 -0.93 0.72 8.53
CA VAL A 76 -1.98 -0.29 8.53
C VAL A 76 -1.61 -1.46 9.43
N ALA A 77 -0.37 -1.95 9.35
CA ALA A 77 0.12 -3.04 10.20
C ALA A 77 0.15 -2.64 11.68
N CYS A 78 0.52 -1.40 12.01
CA CYS A 78 0.46 -0.90 13.39
C CYS A 78 -0.97 -0.95 13.94
N ILE A 79 -1.96 -0.46 13.18
CA ILE A 79 -3.37 -0.50 13.57
C ILE A 79 -3.83 -1.95 13.71
N ALA A 80 -3.64 -2.77 12.68
CA ALA A 80 -4.09 -4.16 12.65
C ALA A 80 -3.54 -5.01 13.80
N ARG A 81 -2.29 -4.77 14.22
CA ARG A 81 -1.62 -5.60 15.23
C ARG A 81 -1.77 -5.09 16.66
N HIS A 82 -2.02 -3.79 16.85
CA HIS A 82 -1.95 -3.17 18.17
C HIS A 82 -3.21 -2.43 18.60
N ALA A 83 -4.19 -2.22 17.71
CA ALA A 83 -5.40 -1.47 18.03
C ALA A 83 -6.60 -2.35 18.40
N GLY A 84 -6.38 -3.66 18.65
CA GLY A 84 -7.44 -4.59 19.05
C GLY A 84 -8.15 -4.13 20.33
N GLY A 85 -9.49 -4.31 20.36
CA GLY A 85 -10.33 -3.87 21.48
C GLY A 85 -10.74 -2.39 21.41
N SER A 86 -10.25 -1.63 20.44
CA SER A 86 -10.74 -0.28 20.15
C SER A 86 -11.85 -0.34 19.09
N ALA A 87 -13.09 -0.06 19.52
CA ALA A 87 -14.24 0.02 18.61
C ALA A 87 -14.02 1.00 17.44
N TYR A 88 -13.25 2.08 17.66
CA TYR A 88 -12.90 3.02 16.61
C TYR A 88 -12.04 2.38 15.52
N PHE A 89 -10.95 1.70 15.90
CA PHE A 89 -10.02 1.12 14.93
C PHE A 89 -10.58 -0.12 14.25
N GLU A 90 -11.40 -0.91 14.95
CA GLU A 90 -12.15 -2.02 14.35
C GLU A 90 -13.13 -1.51 13.29
N LYS A 91 -13.79 -0.36 13.50
CA LYS A 91 -14.62 0.29 12.48
C LYS A 91 -13.79 0.88 11.35
N TYR A 92 -12.63 1.47 11.65
CA TYR A 92 -11.74 2.08 10.65
C TYR A 92 -11.19 1.04 9.65
N MET A 93 -10.95 -0.19 10.09
CA MET A 93 -10.44 -1.27 9.24
C MET A 93 -11.49 -1.92 8.34
N ARG A 94 -12.79 -1.66 8.55
CA ARG A 94 -13.89 -2.20 7.74
C ARG A 94 -14.23 -1.27 6.59
#